data_AF-M5TFV8-F1
#
_entry.id   AF-M5TFV8-F1
#
_cell.length_a   1.000
_cell.length_b   1.000
_cell.length_c   1.000
_cell.angle_alpha   90.00
_cell.angle_beta   90.00
_cell.angle_gamma   90.00
#
_symmetry.space_group_name_H-M   'P 1'
#
loop_
_entity.id
_entity.type
_entity.pdbx_description
1 polymer ?
#
loop_
_entity_poly.entity_id
_entity_poly.type
_entity_poly.pdbx_seq_one_letter_code
_entity_poly.pdbx_strand_id
1 'polypeptide(L)'
;MPHLLVGTARFAVLLTAVLAASLPLGAEDKPHTPPRAKIHDPRPEEATGWVVIDKSAFWPLCYEALDQIEVVRSLAESDDKEPLADALEKCGAWLNLAASAAMTRGEAGVVDVAEECVRLADRIRDNKITVAPDRIQKLMTLSLLCMAKSHLIRAEDAEQSAPTPDATPRSKQPSTLELKEAEREITVARREAAAAKYVYDTEQLRRHVFVSQDYLEAAAKTGDITVDAKLLNRDFTRTPLTADSTFDTAQELTYEIRVLLTRLFMSIDERRVKLATELGIDTE
;
A
#
# COMPACT_ATOMS: atom_id res chain seq x y z
N MET A 1 -47.76 55.95 -32.04
CA MET A 1 -48.78 56.58 -31.17
C MET A 1 -49.26 55.53 -30.16
N PRO A 2 -49.54 55.89 -28.90
CA PRO A 2 -48.53 55.90 -27.83
C PRO A 2 -49.02 55.28 -26.50
N HIS A 3 -48.14 55.30 -25.48
CA HIS A 3 -48.41 55.23 -24.02
C HIS A 3 -48.78 53.85 -23.43
N LEU A 4 -48.42 53.45 -22.21
CA LEU A 4 -47.77 54.02 -21.02
C LEU A 4 -47.53 52.85 -20.01
N LEU A 5 -46.89 53.15 -18.86
CA LEU A 5 -46.65 52.36 -17.64
C LEU A 5 -45.23 51.77 -17.60
N VAL A 6 -44.21 52.38 -17.00
CA VAL A 6 -44.09 53.03 -15.67
C VAL A 6 -44.66 52.16 -14.55
N GLY A 7 -43.76 51.46 -13.87
CA GLY A 7 -44.04 50.69 -12.66
C GLY A 7 -42.76 50.45 -11.86
N THR A 8 -42.29 51.49 -11.17
CA THR A 8 -41.29 51.40 -10.11
C THR A 8 -41.87 50.70 -8.88
N ALA A 9 -41.32 49.57 -8.46
CA ALA A 9 -41.50 48.99 -7.12
C ALA A 9 -40.14 48.45 -6.66
N ARG A 10 -39.37 49.25 -5.92
CA ARG A 10 -39.27 49.27 -4.45
C ARG A 10 -38.62 48.01 -3.88
N PHE A 11 -37.40 48.24 -3.38
CA PHE A 11 -36.65 47.43 -2.44
C PHE A 11 -37.54 46.81 -1.36
N ALA A 12 -37.44 45.49 -1.20
CA ALA A 12 -37.66 44.81 0.05
C ALA A 12 -36.52 43.80 0.24
N VAL A 13 -35.48 44.23 0.94
CA VAL A 13 -34.49 43.33 1.54
C VAL A 13 -35.22 42.60 2.66
N LEU A 14 -35.57 41.33 2.45
CA LEU A 14 -35.93 40.44 3.55
C LEU A 14 -34.73 39.56 3.85
N LEU A 15 -33.90 40.07 4.76
CA LEU A 15 -32.95 39.29 5.53
C LEU A 15 -33.75 38.24 6.31
N THR A 16 -33.75 36.99 5.85
CA THR A 16 -34.37 35.89 6.60
C THR A 16 -33.28 34.93 7.01
N ALA A 17 -33.17 34.78 8.32
CA ALA A 17 -32.12 34.09 9.03
C ALA A 17 -31.92 32.65 8.55
N VAL A 18 -30.66 32.28 8.39
CA VAL A 18 -30.19 30.90 8.38
C VAL A 18 -30.55 30.28 9.72
N LEU A 19 -31.58 29.42 9.72
CA LEU A 19 -31.84 28.47 10.78
C LEU A 19 -31.77 27.08 10.17
N ALA A 20 -30.69 26.39 10.53
CA ALA A 20 -30.43 25.01 10.19
C ALA A 20 -31.62 24.13 10.60
N ALA A 21 -32.28 23.56 9.60
CA ALA A 21 -33.17 22.41 9.77
C ALA A 21 -32.64 21.31 8.86
N SER A 22 -31.83 20.44 9.46
CA SER A 22 -31.38 19.19 8.87
C SER A 22 -32.58 18.29 8.61
N LEU A 23 -32.87 18.01 7.34
CA LEU A 23 -33.63 16.82 6.94
C LEU A 23 -32.83 16.05 5.89
N PRO A 24 -32.82 14.71 5.98
CA PRO A 24 -31.86 13.87 5.29
C PRO A 24 -32.29 13.68 3.83
N LEU A 25 -31.45 14.11 2.88
CA LEU A 25 -31.57 13.66 1.51
C LEU A 25 -30.88 12.31 1.35
N GLY A 26 -31.52 11.45 0.57
CA GLY A 26 -31.29 10.02 0.48
C GLY A 26 -29.85 9.62 0.22
N ALA A 27 -29.40 8.65 1.01
CA ALA A 27 -28.28 7.81 0.66
C ALA A 27 -28.67 6.98 -0.57
N GLU A 28 -28.03 7.24 -1.70
CA GLU A 28 -27.89 6.26 -2.76
C GLU A 28 -27.21 5.01 -2.16
N ASP A 29 -27.80 3.84 -2.46
CA ASP A 29 -27.25 2.53 -2.17
C ASP A 29 -25.86 2.40 -2.82
N LYS A 30 -24.81 2.73 -2.06
CA LYS A 30 -23.46 2.27 -2.37
C LYS A 30 -23.43 0.76 -2.12
N PRO A 31 -22.80 -0.06 -2.99
CA PRO A 31 -22.62 -1.47 -2.73
C PRO A 31 -21.92 -1.64 -1.38
N HIS A 32 -22.63 -2.25 -0.43
CA HIS A 32 -22.15 -2.52 0.91
C HIS A 32 -20.95 -3.48 0.81
N THR A 33 -19.74 -2.92 0.76
CA THR A 33 -18.54 -3.68 1.11
C THR A 33 -18.73 -4.13 2.56
N PRO A 34 -18.60 -5.43 2.89
CA PRO A 34 -18.74 -5.87 4.27
C PRO A 34 -17.74 -5.10 5.14
N PRO A 35 -18.12 -4.67 6.35
CA PRO A 35 -17.20 -3.97 7.24
C PRO A 35 -15.99 -4.87 7.49
N ARG A 36 -14.80 -4.43 7.02
CA ARG A 36 -13.53 -5.12 7.27
C ARG A 36 -13.39 -5.29 8.79
N ALA A 37 -13.11 -6.51 9.23
CA ALA A 37 -13.01 -6.85 10.64
C ALA A 37 -12.05 -5.88 11.35
N LYS A 38 -12.42 -5.41 12.56
CA LYS A 38 -11.48 -4.68 13.42
C LYS A 38 -10.30 -5.61 13.73
N ILE A 39 -9.15 -5.30 13.15
CA ILE A 39 -7.92 -6.06 13.33
C ILE A 39 -7.35 -5.67 14.70
N HIS A 40 -7.40 -6.60 15.66
CA HIS A 40 -6.63 -6.49 16.89
C HIS A 40 -5.21 -6.98 16.60
N ASP A 41 -4.21 -6.11 16.73
CA ASP A 41 -2.79 -6.47 16.57
C ASP A 41 -2.12 -6.53 17.97
N PRO A 42 -2.00 -7.73 18.60
CA PRO A 42 -1.29 -7.86 19.87
C PRO A 42 0.21 -7.70 19.62
N ARG A 43 0.69 -6.46 19.67
CA ARG A 43 2.09 -6.09 19.50
C ARG A 43 2.91 -6.48 20.74
N PRO A 44 4.14 -7.02 20.58
CA PRO A 44 5.07 -7.17 21.71
C PRO A 44 5.58 -5.80 22.19
N GLU A 45 5.68 -5.61 23.51
CA GLU A 45 6.01 -4.33 24.16
C GLU A 45 7.36 -3.72 23.70
N GLU A 46 8.26 -4.53 23.15
CA GLU A 46 9.65 -4.16 22.86
C GLU A 46 9.92 -3.70 21.42
N ALA A 47 8.91 -3.62 20.54
CA ALA A 47 9.14 -3.19 19.16
C ALA A 47 9.50 -1.68 19.11
N THR A 48 10.75 -1.33 18.80
CA THR A 48 11.24 0.06 18.64
C THR A 48 10.98 0.67 17.25
N GLY A 49 10.56 1.94 17.21
CA GLY A 49 10.45 2.80 16.00
C GLY A 49 9.35 3.88 16.08
N TRP A 50 9.68 5.15 15.79
CA TRP A 50 8.81 6.35 15.96
C TRP A 50 8.00 6.73 14.71
N VAL A 51 6.85 7.38 14.98
CA VAL A 51 5.65 7.60 14.13
C VAL A 51 4.95 6.30 13.77
N VAL A 52 4.21 5.79 14.75
CA VAL A 52 3.27 4.68 14.58
C VAL A 52 2.01 5.26 13.95
N ILE A 53 1.93 5.31 12.62
CA ILE A 53 0.66 4.92 12.02
C ILE A 53 0.51 3.48 12.49
N ASP A 54 -0.50 3.20 13.32
CA ASP A 54 -0.78 1.84 13.75
C ASP A 54 -0.73 0.94 12.50
N LYS A 55 -0.04 -0.20 12.55
CA LYS A 55 0.00 -1.07 11.37
C LYS A 55 -1.41 -1.48 10.94
N SER A 56 -2.37 -1.49 11.87
CA SER A 56 -3.80 -1.64 11.58
C SER A 56 -4.36 -0.54 10.67
N ALA A 57 -3.83 0.69 10.74
CA ALA A 57 -4.12 1.79 9.85
C ALA A 57 -3.23 1.80 8.60
N PHE A 58 -2.01 1.25 8.66
CA PHE A 58 -1.11 1.13 7.50
C PHE A 58 -1.62 0.16 6.43
N TRP A 59 -2.09 -1.03 6.83
CA TRP A 59 -2.47 -2.07 5.87
C TRP A 59 -3.62 -1.66 4.93
N PRO A 60 -4.69 -0.98 5.40
CA PRO A 60 -5.69 -0.41 4.51
C PRO A 60 -5.09 0.61 3.53
N LEU A 61 -4.16 1.46 3.97
CA LEU A 61 -3.50 2.46 3.12
C LEU A 61 -2.67 1.82 2.00
N CYS A 62 -2.20 0.59 2.16
CA CYS A 62 -1.52 -0.15 1.09
C CYS A 62 -2.43 -0.43 -0.11
N TYR A 63 -3.76 -0.36 0.04
CA TYR A 63 -4.73 -0.59 -1.02
C TYR A 63 -5.35 0.69 -1.59
N GLU A 64 -5.19 1.85 -0.94
CA GLU A 64 -5.77 3.10 -1.44
C GLU A 64 -5.23 3.50 -2.81
N ALA A 65 -3.93 3.25 -3.06
CA ALA A 65 -3.33 3.46 -4.37
C ALA A 65 -3.90 2.51 -5.43
N LEU A 66 -4.19 1.26 -5.07
CA LEU A 66 -4.87 0.31 -5.95
C LEU A 66 -6.25 0.84 -6.35
N ASP A 67 -7.04 1.30 -5.39
CA ASP A 67 -8.38 1.84 -5.65
C ASP A 67 -8.31 3.09 -6.55
N GLN A 68 -7.34 3.99 -6.33
CA GLN A 68 -7.18 5.16 -7.21
C GLN A 68 -6.75 4.78 -8.63
N ILE A 69 -5.90 3.76 -8.78
CA ILE A 69 -5.52 3.23 -10.10
C ILE A 69 -6.77 2.72 -10.83
N GLU A 70 -7.66 1.98 -10.15
CA GLU A 70 -8.90 1.50 -10.74
C GLU A 70 -9.85 2.63 -11.16
N VAL A 71 -9.95 3.70 -10.35
CA VAL A 71 -10.72 4.90 -10.72
C VAL A 71 -10.19 5.54 -12.00
N VAL A 72 -8.87 5.77 -12.10
CA VAL A 72 -8.26 6.31 -13.32
C VAL A 72 -8.55 5.41 -14.53
N ARG A 73 -8.43 4.09 -14.38
CA ARG A 73 -8.72 3.14 -15.46
C ARG A 73 -10.17 3.22 -15.94
N SER A 74 -11.13 3.40 -15.03
CA SER A 74 -12.55 3.53 -15.37
C SER A 74 -12.87 4.81 -16.16
N LEU A 75 -12.03 5.84 -16.01
CA LEU A 75 -12.17 7.14 -16.68
C LEU A 75 -11.32 7.25 -17.96
N ALA A 76 -10.50 6.24 -18.27
CA ALA A 76 -9.54 6.31 -19.38
C ALA A 76 -10.19 6.50 -20.76
N GLU A 77 -11.43 6.02 -20.93
CA GLU A 77 -12.22 6.15 -22.15
C GLU A 77 -13.25 7.30 -22.10
N SER A 78 -13.29 8.04 -20.99
CA SER A 78 -14.20 9.17 -20.82
C SER A 78 -13.83 10.32 -21.76
N ASP A 79 -14.84 10.90 -22.41
CA ASP A 79 -14.68 12.15 -23.17
C ASP A 79 -14.51 13.38 -22.24
N ASP A 80 -14.91 13.25 -20.98
CA ASP A 80 -14.73 14.30 -19.97
C ASP A 80 -13.31 14.26 -19.40
N LYS A 81 -12.53 15.30 -19.74
CA LYS A 81 -11.11 15.43 -19.44
C LYS A 81 -10.83 15.83 -17.99
N GLU A 82 -11.72 16.59 -17.36
CA GLU A 82 -11.47 17.13 -16.03
C GLU A 82 -11.50 16.04 -14.94
N PRO A 83 -12.50 15.14 -14.90
CA PRO A 83 -12.51 14.04 -13.94
C PRO A 83 -11.32 13.08 -14.10
N LEU A 84 -10.86 12.86 -15.34
CA LEU A 84 -9.67 12.05 -15.60
C LEU A 84 -8.40 12.73 -15.06
N ALA A 85 -8.25 14.04 -15.27
CA ALA A 85 -7.13 14.79 -14.73
C ALA A 85 -7.11 14.79 -13.19
N ASP A 86 -8.27 15.04 -12.55
CA ASP A 86 -8.41 14.98 -11.09
C ASP A 86 -8.06 13.58 -10.53
N ALA A 87 -8.53 12.53 -11.21
CA ALA A 87 -8.23 11.15 -10.81
C ALA A 87 -6.74 10.83 -10.94
N LEU A 88 -6.07 11.30 -12.01
CA LEU A 88 -4.64 11.12 -12.22
C LEU A 88 -3.80 11.83 -11.15
N GLU A 89 -4.13 13.07 -10.79
CA GLU A 89 -3.45 13.78 -9.70
C GLU A 89 -3.62 13.07 -8.37
N LYS A 90 -4.84 12.65 -8.07
CA LYS A 90 -5.14 11.93 -6.84
C LYS A 90 -4.39 10.60 -6.80
N CYS A 91 -4.33 9.87 -7.91
CA CYS A 91 -3.54 8.65 -8.04
C CYS A 91 -2.05 8.93 -7.80
N GLY A 92 -1.48 9.95 -8.43
CA GLY A 92 -0.09 10.36 -8.21
C GLY A 92 0.20 10.73 -6.75
N ALA A 93 -0.71 11.44 -6.08
CA ALA A 93 -0.57 11.77 -4.66
C ALA A 93 -0.54 10.51 -3.76
N TRP A 94 -1.42 9.53 -4.03
CA TRP A 94 -1.45 8.27 -3.29
C TRP A 94 -0.24 7.39 -3.56
N LEU A 95 0.24 7.34 -4.81
CA LEU A 95 1.48 6.64 -5.17
C LEU A 95 2.69 7.26 -4.44
N ASN A 96 2.78 8.58 -4.38
CA ASN A 96 3.84 9.27 -3.62
C ASN A 96 3.76 9.01 -2.12
N LEU A 97 2.55 9.02 -1.54
CA LEU A 97 2.35 8.67 -0.15
C LEU A 97 2.78 7.22 0.12
N ALA A 98 2.41 6.29 -0.77
CA ALA A 98 2.80 4.89 -0.66
C ALA A 98 4.32 4.72 -0.78
N ALA A 99 4.98 5.38 -1.72
CA ALA A 99 6.44 5.37 -1.88
C ALA A 99 7.14 5.90 -0.60
N SER A 100 6.63 6.98 -0.02
CA SER A 100 7.14 7.55 1.22
C SER A 100 6.99 6.57 2.40
N ALA A 101 5.81 5.98 2.56
CA ALA A 101 5.53 4.99 3.60
C ALA A 101 6.33 3.70 3.42
N ALA A 102 6.61 3.32 2.17
CA ALA A 102 7.38 2.14 1.83
C ALA A 102 8.91 2.35 1.95
N MET A 103 9.40 3.58 2.14
CA MET A 103 10.85 3.89 2.33
C MET A 103 11.80 3.17 1.35
N THR A 104 11.34 2.73 0.17
CA THR A 104 12.12 1.90 -0.77
C THR A 104 13.11 2.73 -1.58
N ARG A 105 13.48 3.93 -1.11
CA ARG A 105 14.40 4.89 -1.75
C ARG A 105 14.16 5.18 -3.25
N GLY A 106 12.96 4.89 -3.77
CA GLY A 106 12.63 5.02 -5.20
C GLY A 106 12.90 3.77 -6.05
N GLU A 107 13.57 2.74 -5.53
CA GLU A 107 14.05 1.56 -6.28
C GLU A 107 12.95 0.71 -6.97
N ALA A 108 11.70 0.94 -6.61
CA ALA A 108 10.55 0.32 -7.23
C ALA A 108 10.03 1.08 -8.48
N GLY A 109 10.41 2.34 -8.68
CA GLY A 109 9.90 3.23 -9.73
C GLY A 109 8.51 3.81 -9.44
N VAL A 110 8.07 3.83 -8.18
CA VAL A 110 6.74 4.34 -7.78
C VAL A 110 6.67 5.87 -7.89
N VAL A 111 7.77 6.57 -7.62
CA VAL A 111 7.85 8.03 -7.72
C VAL A 111 7.74 8.46 -9.17
N ASP A 112 8.46 7.79 -10.08
CA ASP A 112 8.47 8.15 -11.50
C ASP A 112 7.08 8.00 -12.16
N VAL A 113 6.36 6.93 -11.83
CA VAL A 113 4.97 6.75 -12.30
C VAL A 113 4.01 7.75 -11.65
N ALA A 114 4.24 8.15 -10.40
CA ALA A 114 3.45 9.18 -9.73
C ALA A 114 3.63 10.55 -10.40
N GLU A 115 4.89 10.91 -10.71
CA GLU A 115 5.22 12.12 -11.46
C GLU A 115 4.61 12.11 -12.86
N GLU A 116 4.65 10.97 -13.56
CA GLU A 116 4.01 10.83 -14.87
C GLU A 116 2.50 11.03 -14.78
N CYS A 117 1.83 10.52 -13.74
CA CYS A 117 0.39 10.74 -13.54
C CYS A 117 0.06 12.23 -13.41
N VAL A 118 0.79 12.96 -12.55
CA VAL A 118 0.59 14.40 -12.35
C VAL A 118 0.90 15.17 -13.64
N ARG A 119 2.01 14.85 -14.30
CA ARG A 119 2.39 15.46 -15.59
C ARG A 119 1.32 15.24 -16.66
N LEU A 120 0.70 14.07 -16.69
CA LEU A 120 -0.35 13.76 -17.64
C LEU A 120 -1.63 14.55 -17.35
N ALA A 121 -2.00 14.68 -16.06
CA ALA A 121 -3.14 15.49 -15.62
C ALA A 121 -3.00 16.96 -16.06
N ASP A 122 -1.84 17.57 -15.81
CA ASP A 122 -1.55 18.95 -16.23
C ASP A 122 -1.70 19.14 -17.74
N ARG A 123 -1.14 18.21 -18.53
CA ARG A 123 -1.21 18.27 -19.99
C ARG A 123 -2.63 18.09 -20.53
N ILE A 124 -3.46 17.30 -19.85
CA ILE A 124 -4.87 17.12 -20.18
C ILE A 124 -5.63 18.43 -19.93
N ARG A 125 -5.48 19.05 -18.75
CA ARG A 125 -6.16 20.32 -18.40
C ARG A 125 -5.77 21.47 -19.31
N ASP A 126 -4.48 21.58 -19.62
CA ASP A 126 -3.97 22.62 -20.51
C ASP A 126 -4.40 22.43 -21.99
N ASN A 127 -5.17 21.37 -22.30
CA ASN A 127 -5.49 20.93 -23.67
C ASN A 127 -4.25 20.78 -24.57
N LYS A 128 -3.08 20.55 -23.96
CA LYS A 128 -1.81 20.36 -24.67
C LYS A 128 -1.76 19.03 -25.38
N ILE A 129 -2.53 18.04 -24.92
CA ILE A 129 -2.62 16.71 -25.53
C ILE A 129 -4.03 16.13 -25.47
N THR A 130 -4.28 15.19 -26.38
CA THR A 130 -5.29 14.13 -26.21
C THR A 130 -4.53 12.85 -25.94
N VAL A 131 -4.83 12.19 -24.82
CA VAL A 131 -4.19 10.94 -24.43
C VAL A 131 -5.02 9.78 -24.94
N ALA A 132 -4.39 8.83 -25.64
CA ALA A 132 -5.07 7.61 -26.02
C ALA A 132 -5.38 6.76 -24.77
N PRO A 133 -6.57 6.15 -24.65
CA PRO A 133 -6.93 5.31 -23.51
C PRO A 133 -5.90 4.20 -23.23
N ASP A 134 -5.34 3.60 -24.28
CA ASP A 134 -4.27 2.58 -24.20
C ASP A 134 -3.04 3.08 -23.41
N ARG A 135 -2.63 4.35 -23.60
CA ARG A 135 -1.51 4.92 -22.83
C ARG A 135 -1.83 5.01 -21.34
N ILE A 136 -3.07 5.35 -20.99
CA ILE A 136 -3.52 5.43 -19.60
C ILE A 136 -3.54 4.03 -18.99
N GLN A 137 -4.10 3.03 -19.70
CA GLN A 137 -4.12 1.64 -19.22
C GLN A 137 -2.70 1.12 -18.97
N LYS A 138 -1.77 1.36 -19.90
CA LYS A 138 -0.35 1.00 -19.73
C LYS A 138 0.30 1.71 -18.54
N LEU A 139 0.07 3.01 -18.35
CA LEU A 139 0.59 3.74 -17.18
C LEU A 139 0.04 3.16 -15.88
N MET A 140 -1.24 2.80 -15.85
CA MET A 140 -1.86 2.17 -14.69
C MET A 140 -1.32 0.76 -14.45
N THR A 141 -1.13 -0.06 -15.50
CA THR A 141 -0.45 -1.36 -15.41
C THR A 141 0.97 -1.20 -14.85
N LEU A 142 1.73 -0.20 -15.30
CA LEU A 142 3.08 0.07 -14.79
C LEU A 142 3.03 0.48 -13.31
N SER A 143 2.07 1.32 -12.92
CA SER A 143 1.88 1.75 -11.54
C SER A 143 1.62 0.56 -10.60
N LEU A 144 0.79 -0.40 -11.04
CA LEU A 144 0.53 -1.64 -10.30
C LEU A 144 1.81 -2.49 -10.15
N LEU A 145 2.63 -2.60 -11.21
CA LEU A 145 3.91 -3.32 -11.16
C LEU A 145 4.92 -2.66 -10.22
N CYS A 146 5.05 -1.33 -10.25
CA CYS A 146 5.92 -0.59 -9.34
C CYS A 146 5.46 -0.76 -7.87
N MET A 147 4.16 -0.69 -7.61
CA MET A 147 3.59 -0.96 -6.27
C MET A 147 3.84 -2.40 -5.81
N ALA A 148 3.63 -3.37 -6.69
CA ALA A 148 3.92 -4.77 -6.41
C ALA A 148 5.40 -4.97 -6.04
N LYS A 149 6.34 -4.36 -6.80
CA LYS A 149 7.78 -4.40 -6.51
C LYS A 149 8.13 -3.75 -5.18
N SER A 150 7.55 -2.58 -4.88
CA SER A 150 7.80 -1.86 -3.62
C SER A 150 7.48 -2.73 -2.39
N HIS A 151 6.38 -3.48 -2.44
CA HIS A 151 6.04 -4.42 -1.37
C HIS A 151 7.00 -5.61 -1.27
N LEU A 152 7.55 -6.10 -2.39
CA LEU A 152 8.57 -7.16 -2.35
C LEU A 152 9.90 -6.66 -1.77
N ILE A 153 10.33 -5.43 -2.10
CA ILE A 153 11.54 -4.82 -1.50
C ILE A 153 11.38 -4.75 0.02
N ARG A 154 10.21 -4.29 0.49
CA ARG A 154 9.88 -4.30 1.93
C ARG A 154 9.92 -5.69 2.55
N ALA A 155 9.51 -6.71 1.80
CA ALA A 155 9.55 -8.08 2.27
C ALA A 155 10.96 -8.69 2.26
N GLU A 156 11.87 -8.18 1.42
CA GLU A 156 13.27 -8.59 1.37
C GLU A 156 14.14 -7.89 2.42
N ASP A 157 13.94 -6.57 2.59
CA ASP A 157 14.69 -5.68 3.47
C ASP A 157 14.40 -5.84 4.96
N ALA A 158 13.37 -6.60 5.34
CA ALA A 158 13.11 -6.83 6.75
C ALA A 158 14.31 -7.59 7.35
N GLU A 159 15.12 -6.88 8.14
CA GLU A 159 16.21 -7.45 8.93
C GLU A 159 15.64 -8.45 9.92
N GLN A 160 15.42 -9.67 9.46
CA GLN A 160 15.16 -10.82 10.30
C GLN A 160 16.50 -11.26 10.88
N SER A 161 16.90 -10.60 11.96
CA SER A 161 17.88 -11.21 12.84
C SER A 161 17.18 -12.40 13.49
N ALA A 162 17.47 -13.61 13.01
CA ALA A 162 17.20 -14.81 13.80
C ALA A 162 17.78 -14.56 15.21
N PRO A 163 17.14 -15.05 16.29
CA PRO A 163 17.69 -14.94 17.63
C PRO A 163 19.12 -15.48 17.60
N THR A 164 20.10 -14.59 17.56
CA THR A 164 21.49 -14.99 17.66
C THR A 164 21.65 -15.46 19.09
N PRO A 165 22.22 -16.65 19.34
CA PRO A 165 22.67 -16.98 20.67
C PRO A 165 23.68 -15.92 21.07
N ASP A 166 23.27 -14.99 21.93
CA ASP A 166 24.06 -13.85 22.34
C ASP A 166 25.47 -14.31 22.76
N ALA A 167 26.47 -13.55 22.33
CA ALA A 167 27.87 -13.82 22.61
C ALA A 167 28.07 -14.12 24.10
N THR A 168 28.78 -15.20 24.40
CA THR A 168 29.11 -15.64 25.76
C THR A 168 29.49 -14.44 26.63
N PRO A 169 28.87 -14.27 27.81
CA PRO A 169 29.17 -13.13 28.68
C PRO A 169 30.67 -13.12 28.97
N ARG A 170 31.37 -12.08 28.50
CA ARG A 170 32.77 -11.80 28.82
C ARG A 170 32.86 -11.28 30.26
N SER A 171 32.54 -12.12 31.25
CA SER A 171 32.67 -11.77 32.66
C SER A 171 33.46 -12.86 33.38
N LYS A 172 34.72 -12.55 33.70
CA LYS A 172 35.60 -13.35 34.56
C LYS A 172 35.38 -13.02 36.05
N GLN A 173 34.15 -12.73 36.48
CA GLN A 173 33.86 -12.49 37.90
C GLN A 173 33.06 -13.63 38.51
N PRO A 174 33.38 -14.04 39.76
CA PRO A 174 32.58 -15.03 40.48
C PRO A 174 31.21 -14.43 40.83
N SER A 175 30.18 -14.74 40.03
CA SER A 175 28.80 -14.36 40.33
C SER A 175 28.18 -15.28 41.39
N THR A 176 27.38 -14.71 42.28
CA THR A 176 26.59 -15.43 43.29
C THR A 176 25.55 -16.33 42.61
N LEU A 177 25.04 -17.35 43.32
CA LEU A 177 24.00 -18.25 42.79
C LEU A 177 22.77 -17.48 42.32
N GLU A 178 22.32 -16.50 43.09
CA GLU A 178 21.18 -15.63 42.76
C GLU A 178 21.43 -14.82 41.47
N LEU A 179 22.65 -14.29 41.28
CA LEU A 179 23.01 -13.57 40.05
C LEU A 179 23.02 -14.50 38.83
N LYS A 180 23.47 -15.75 38.98
CA LYS A 180 23.44 -16.74 37.89
C LYS A 180 22.02 -17.18 37.52
N GLU A 181 21.13 -17.27 38.49
CA GLU A 181 19.71 -17.58 38.26
C GLU A 181 19.01 -16.42 37.55
N ALA A 182 19.20 -15.19 38.02
CA ALA A 182 18.67 -13.98 37.36
C ALA A 182 19.21 -13.81 35.93
N GLU A 183 20.52 -14.04 35.70
CA GLU A 183 21.11 -14.01 34.34
C GLU A 183 20.49 -15.06 33.41
N ARG A 184 20.17 -16.26 33.92
CA ARG A 184 19.48 -17.30 33.14
C ARG A 184 18.06 -16.89 32.80
N GLU A 185 17.30 -16.37 33.77
CA GLU A 185 15.92 -15.90 33.53
C GLU A 185 15.87 -14.77 32.50
N ILE A 186 16.77 -13.78 32.61
CA ILE A 186 16.88 -12.69 31.62
C ILE A 186 17.24 -13.24 30.24
N THR A 187 18.14 -14.22 30.16
CA THR A 187 18.54 -14.83 28.88
C THR A 187 17.38 -15.60 28.25
N VAL A 188 16.58 -16.31 29.05
CA VAL A 188 15.38 -17.01 28.57
C VAL A 188 14.35 -16.01 28.06
N ALA A 189 14.02 -14.99 28.85
CA ALA A 189 13.06 -13.95 28.47
C ALA A 189 13.46 -13.23 27.18
N ARG A 190 14.74 -12.90 27.00
CA ARG A 190 15.25 -12.30 25.75
C ARG A 190 15.09 -13.22 24.54
N ARG A 191 15.33 -14.52 24.70
CA ARG A 191 15.14 -15.50 23.62
C ARG A 191 13.68 -15.67 23.25
N GLU A 192 12.79 -15.71 24.23
CA GLU A 192 11.34 -15.78 24.02
C GLU A 192 10.82 -14.53 23.32
N ALA A 193 11.24 -13.33 23.76
CA ALA A 193 10.91 -12.07 23.11
C ALA A 193 11.43 -12.00 21.67
N ALA A 194 12.68 -12.44 21.42
CA ALA A 194 13.25 -12.50 20.08
C ALA A 194 12.50 -13.50 19.17
N ALA A 195 12.09 -14.65 19.70
CA ALA A 195 11.28 -15.62 18.97
C ALA A 195 9.89 -15.06 18.63
N ALA A 196 9.21 -14.42 19.58
CA ALA A 196 7.90 -13.78 19.36
C ALA A 196 8.00 -12.65 18.32
N LYS A 197 9.05 -11.82 18.40
CA LYS A 197 9.34 -10.79 17.39
C LYS A 197 9.56 -11.40 16.02
N TYR A 198 10.34 -12.49 15.93
CA TYR A 198 10.59 -13.18 14.66
C TYR A 198 9.29 -13.70 14.02
N VAL A 199 8.43 -14.37 14.81
CA VAL A 199 7.10 -14.84 14.37
C VAL A 199 6.26 -13.67 13.84
N TYR A 200 6.21 -12.57 14.59
CA TYR A 200 5.49 -11.37 14.17
C TYR A 200 6.02 -10.82 12.85
N ASP A 201 7.33 -10.63 12.72
CA ASP A 201 7.96 -10.06 11.52
C ASP A 201 7.74 -10.97 10.29
N THR A 202 7.85 -12.30 10.44
CA THR A 202 7.54 -13.25 9.37
C THR A 202 6.10 -13.12 8.87
N GLU A 203 5.13 -12.88 9.75
CA GLU A 203 3.75 -12.62 9.32
C GLU A 203 3.62 -11.29 8.56
N GLN A 204 4.38 -10.25 8.95
CA GLN A 204 4.40 -8.98 8.21
C GLN A 204 4.99 -9.17 6.81
N LEU A 205 6.04 -9.98 6.68
CA LEU A 205 6.60 -10.36 5.38
C LEU A 205 5.56 -11.02 4.49
N ARG A 206 4.83 -12.01 5.05
CA ARG A 206 3.76 -12.70 4.34
C ARG A 206 2.70 -11.72 3.83
N ARG A 207 2.29 -10.76 4.66
CA ARG A 207 1.31 -9.74 4.27
C ARG A 207 1.80 -8.88 3.11
N HIS A 208 3.06 -8.45 3.11
CA HIS A 208 3.62 -7.70 1.97
C HIS A 208 3.62 -8.51 0.69
N VAL A 209 3.94 -9.81 0.75
CA VAL A 209 3.82 -10.71 -0.40
C VAL A 209 2.37 -10.77 -0.90
N PHE A 210 1.38 -10.91 -0.02
CA PHE A 210 -0.03 -10.95 -0.41
C PHE A 210 -0.50 -9.66 -1.06
N VAL A 211 -0.11 -8.50 -0.51
CA VAL A 211 -0.41 -7.21 -1.12
C VAL A 211 0.24 -7.11 -2.51
N SER A 212 1.50 -7.51 -2.66
CA SER A 212 2.17 -7.56 -3.98
C SER A 212 1.43 -8.46 -4.97
N GLN A 213 0.95 -9.62 -4.53
CA GLN A 213 0.14 -10.52 -5.36
C GLN A 213 -1.22 -9.89 -5.75
N ASP A 214 -1.87 -9.13 -4.86
CA ASP A 214 -3.10 -8.40 -5.17
C ASP A 214 -2.86 -7.36 -6.30
N TYR A 215 -1.75 -6.61 -6.22
CA TYR A 215 -1.35 -5.68 -7.28
C TYR A 215 -1.05 -6.40 -8.61
N LEU A 216 -0.37 -7.56 -8.55
CA LEU A 216 -0.10 -8.39 -9.74
C LEU A 216 -1.38 -8.95 -10.36
N GLU A 217 -2.34 -9.36 -9.53
CA GLU A 217 -3.64 -9.84 -10.00
C GLU A 217 -4.43 -8.71 -10.68
N ALA A 218 -4.43 -7.51 -10.10
CA ALA A 218 -5.04 -6.34 -10.71
C ALA A 218 -4.38 -5.95 -12.04
N ALA A 219 -3.05 -6.08 -12.13
CA ALA A 219 -2.30 -5.83 -13.36
C ALA A 219 -2.60 -6.90 -14.43
N ALA A 220 -2.75 -8.17 -14.05
CA ALA A 220 -3.15 -9.22 -14.99
C ALA A 220 -4.55 -8.99 -15.59
N LYS A 221 -5.46 -8.34 -14.85
CA LYS A 221 -6.81 -7.98 -15.34
C LYS A 221 -6.79 -6.91 -16.44
N THR A 222 -5.67 -6.25 -16.70
CA THR A 222 -5.56 -5.27 -17.81
C THR A 222 -5.39 -5.96 -19.16
N GLY A 223 -4.92 -7.21 -19.18
CA GLY A 223 -4.60 -7.94 -20.39
C GLY A 223 -3.23 -7.62 -20.99
N ASP A 224 -2.54 -6.57 -20.49
CA ASP A 224 -1.20 -6.19 -20.96
C ASP A 224 -0.11 -7.13 -20.46
N ILE A 225 -0.39 -7.84 -19.36
CA ILE A 225 0.55 -8.78 -18.74
C ILE A 225 -0.14 -10.10 -18.39
N THR A 226 0.60 -11.20 -18.56
CA THR A 226 0.21 -12.52 -18.06
C THR A 226 1.05 -12.85 -16.84
N VAL A 227 0.45 -13.11 -15.69
CA VAL A 227 1.14 -13.58 -14.48
C VAL A 227 0.94 -15.09 -14.32
N ASP A 228 2.01 -15.84 -14.02
CA ASP A 228 1.90 -17.28 -13.73
C ASP A 228 0.98 -17.50 -12.53
N ALA A 229 -0.10 -18.28 -12.71
CA ALA A 229 -1.07 -18.59 -11.67
C ALA A 229 -0.41 -19.19 -10.41
N LYS A 230 0.72 -19.90 -10.57
CA LYS A 230 1.48 -20.42 -9.42
C LYS A 230 2.10 -19.33 -8.55
N LEU A 231 2.38 -18.15 -9.13
CA LEU A 231 2.88 -16.99 -8.39
C LEU A 231 1.76 -16.25 -7.67
N LEU A 232 0.51 -16.42 -8.08
CA LEU A 232 -0.67 -15.84 -7.43
C LEU A 232 -1.33 -16.81 -6.44
N ASN A 233 -0.97 -18.09 -6.50
CA ASN A 233 -1.54 -19.09 -5.61
C ASN A 233 -1.12 -18.81 -4.17
N ARG A 234 -2.05 -18.45 -3.29
CA ARG A 234 -1.80 -18.14 -1.86
C ARG A 234 -1.75 -19.40 -0.97
N ASP A 235 -1.84 -20.59 -1.56
CA ASP A 235 -1.83 -21.89 -0.85
C ASP A 235 -0.45 -22.25 -0.28
N PHE A 236 0.61 -21.52 -0.62
CA PHE A 236 1.81 -21.51 0.23
C PHE A 236 1.41 -20.74 1.49
N THR A 237 0.84 -21.41 2.48
CA THR A 237 0.94 -21.08 3.90
C THR A 237 -0.05 -21.92 4.69
N ARG A 238 0.51 -22.73 5.58
CA ARG A 238 -0.15 -23.14 6.82
C ARG A 238 -0.85 -21.91 7.43
N THR A 239 -1.94 -22.16 8.14
CA THR A 239 -2.67 -21.23 9.03
C THR A 239 -1.85 -19.98 9.41
N PRO A 240 -2.40 -18.76 9.29
CA PRO A 240 -1.71 -17.52 9.68
C PRO A 240 -0.93 -17.70 10.97
N LEU A 241 0.31 -17.20 11.02
CA LEU A 241 1.08 -17.30 12.26
C LEU A 241 0.31 -16.55 13.36
N THR A 242 0.01 -17.27 14.44
CA THR A 242 -0.60 -16.73 15.65
C THR A 242 0.49 -16.45 16.69
N ALA A 243 0.12 -15.76 17.78
CA ALA A 243 1.02 -15.53 18.92
C ALA A 243 1.58 -16.84 19.51
N ASP A 244 0.87 -17.97 19.33
CA ASP A 244 1.28 -19.29 19.80
C ASP A 244 2.14 -20.07 18.80
N SER A 245 2.45 -19.48 17.64
CA SER A 245 3.25 -20.15 16.61
C SER A 245 4.71 -20.28 17.03
N THR A 246 5.31 -21.43 16.72
CA THR A 246 6.70 -21.69 17.10
C THR A 246 7.69 -20.98 16.18
N PHE A 247 8.89 -20.74 16.71
CA PHE A 247 10.01 -20.21 15.94
C PHE A 247 10.31 -21.06 14.69
N ASP A 248 10.32 -22.39 14.83
CA ASP A 248 10.60 -23.31 13.71
C ASP A 248 9.56 -23.17 12.59
N THR A 249 8.28 -23.01 12.94
CA THR A 249 7.21 -22.78 11.94
C THR A 249 7.42 -21.46 11.20
N ALA A 250 7.82 -20.39 11.91
CA ALA A 250 8.14 -19.11 11.29
C ALA A 250 9.41 -19.19 10.43
N GLN A 251 10.39 -20.03 10.78
CA GLN A 251 11.60 -20.23 9.99
C GLN A 251 11.31 -20.95 8.68
N GLU A 252 10.52 -22.02 8.70
CA GLU A 252 10.05 -22.72 7.49
C GLU A 252 9.30 -21.76 6.56
N LEU A 253 8.35 -20.99 7.11
CA LEU A 253 7.60 -20.00 6.34
C LEU A 253 8.50 -18.92 5.75
N THR A 254 9.48 -18.43 6.50
CA THR A 254 10.44 -17.45 5.99
C THR A 254 11.20 -17.98 4.77
N TYR A 255 11.61 -19.25 4.79
CA TYR A 255 12.26 -19.87 3.64
C TYR A 255 11.34 -19.93 2.41
N GLU A 256 10.09 -20.36 2.59
CA GLU A 256 9.09 -20.39 1.52
C GLU A 256 8.84 -19.00 0.93
N ILE A 257 8.68 -17.98 1.79
CA ILE A 257 8.53 -16.58 1.39
C ILE A 257 9.73 -16.15 0.55
N ARG A 258 10.97 -16.40 0.99
CA ARG A 258 12.17 -15.99 0.25
C ARG A 258 12.27 -16.63 -1.13
N VAL A 259 11.96 -17.93 -1.25
CA VAL A 259 11.93 -18.61 -2.54
C VAL A 259 10.90 -17.98 -3.49
N LEU A 260 9.74 -17.60 -2.95
CA LEU A 260 8.71 -16.93 -3.73
C LEU A 260 9.09 -15.49 -4.11
N LEU A 261 9.68 -14.72 -3.19
CA LEU A 261 10.13 -13.34 -3.45
C LEU A 261 11.00 -13.28 -4.70
N THR A 262 12.02 -14.15 -4.80
CA THR A 262 12.90 -14.20 -5.98
C THR A 262 12.10 -14.40 -7.27
N ARG A 263 11.12 -15.30 -7.28
CA ARG A 263 10.30 -15.59 -8.46
C ARG A 263 9.37 -14.41 -8.81
N LEU A 264 8.81 -13.74 -7.80
CA LEU A 264 7.95 -12.58 -7.98
C LEU A 264 8.74 -11.38 -8.51
N PHE A 265 9.94 -11.11 -7.97
CA PHE A 265 10.83 -10.06 -8.47
C PHE A 265 11.16 -10.25 -9.95
N MET A 266 11.63 -11.43 -10.33
CA MET A 266 11.94 -11.74 -11.74
C MET A 266 10.72 -11.53 -12.66
N SER A 267 9.54 -11.92 -12.18
CA SER A 267 8.28 -11.76 -12.90
C SER A 267 7.90 -10.27 -13.09
N ILE A 268 8.16 -9.43 -12.09
CA ILE A 268 7.81 -8.00 -12.15
C ILE A 268 8.83 -7.22 -12.97
N ASP A 269 10.12 -7.40 -12.73
CA ASP A 269 11.17 -6.53 -13.27
C ASP A 269 11.18 -6.51 -14.80
N GLU A 270 11.10 -7.67 -15.45
CA GLU A 270 11.07 -7.76 -16.92
C GLU A 270 9.90 -6.97 -17.51
N ARG A 271 8.70 -7.13 -16.92
CA ARG A 271 7.48 -6.48 -17.41
C ARG A 271 7.49 -4.98 -17.13
N ARG A 272 7.97 -4.58 -15.95
CA ARG A 272 8.11 -3.19 -15.53
C ARG A 272 9.04 -2.43 -16.48
N VAL A 273 10.24 -2.96 -16.72
CA VAL A 273 11.24 -2.35 -17.60
C VAL A 273 10.72 -2.21 -19.02
N LYS A 274 10.08 -3.26 -19.56
CA LYS A 274 9.46 -3.23 -20.89
C LYS A 274 8.42 -2.11 -20.99
N LEU A 275 7.49 -2.05 -20.04
CA LEU A 275 6.39 -1.10 -20.07
C LEU A 275 6.84 0.35 -19.81
N ALA A 276 7.81 0.55 -18.92
CA ALA A 276 8.45 1.85 -18.71
C ALA A 276 9.13 2.36 -19.99
N THR A 277 9.84 1.48 -20.71
CA THR A 277 10.46 1.79 -22.00
C THR A 277 9.42 2.18 -23.06
N GLU A 278 8.31 1.44 -23.15
CA GLU A 278 7.21 1.75 -24.09
C GLU A 278 6.55 3.12 -23.80
N LEU A 279 6.48 3.51 -22.52
CA LEU A 279 5.90 4.78 -22.09
C LEU A 279 6.87 5.96 -22.14
N GLY A 280 8.18 5.69 -22.24
CA GLY A 280 9.26 6.67 -22.17
C GLY A 280 9.46 7.23 -20.76
N ILE A 281 9.30 6.39 -19.73
CA ILE A 281 9.47 6.72 -18.32
C ILE A 281 10.77 6.08 -17.85
N ASP A 282 11.66 6.87 -17.24
CA ASP A 282 12.84 6.35 -16.59
C ASP A 282 12.45 5.77 -15.22
N THR A 283 12.83 4.52 -14.95
CA THR A 283 12.47 3.83 -13.71
C THR A 283 13.67 3.09 -13.11
N GLU A 284 14.89 3.47 -13.52
CA GLU A 284 16.15 2.95 -12.98
C GLU A 284 16.37 3.32 -11.50
#